data_AF-A0A523Z549-F1
#
_entry.id   AF-A0A523Z549-F1
#
_cell.length_a   1.000
_cell.length_b   1.000
_cell.length_c   1.000
_cell.angle_alpha   90.00
_cell.angle_beta   90.00
_cell.angle_gamma   90.00
#
_symmetry.space_group_name_H-M   'P 1'
#
loop_
_entity.id
_entity.type
_entity.pdbx_description
1 polymer ?
#
loop_
_entity_poly.entity_id
_entity_poly.type
_entity_poly.pdbx_seq_one_letter_code
_entity_poly.pdbx_strand_id
1 'polypeptide(L)'
;MTATAEAACTVCGKAAQESNSAVCGGCDRRFHLNLRNDVEGKDCGDVWIDEQYLSLRFACFDCLRPDGRPSGHRQPAASGEEGEPPVGEGH
;
A
#
# COMPACT_ATOMS: atom_id res chain seq x y z
N MET A 1 -4.38 33.77 3.19
CA MET A 1 -3.24 32.87 2.95
C MET A 1 -3.34 31.79 4.01
N THR A 2 -3.96 30.65 3.70
CA THR A 2 -4.13 29.54 4.65
C THR A 2 -2.81 28.82 4.81
N ALA A 3 -2.27 28.79 6.03
CA ALA A 3 -1.09 28.01 6.37
C ALA A 3 -1.40 26.54 6.14
N THR A 4 -0.70 25.91 5.20
CA THR A 4 -0.73 24.47 4.99
C THR A 4 -0.17 23.84 6.25
N ALA A 5 -1.04 23.31 7.12
CA ALA A 5 -0.59 22.67 8.34
C ALA A 5 0.23 21.43 7.98
N GLU A 6 1.55 21.54 8.13
CA GLU A 6 2.50 20.44 8.00
C GLU A 6 2.23 19.45 9.14
N ALA A 7 1.35 18.48 8.88
CA ALA A 7 1.08 17.42 9.83
C ALA A 7 2.17 16.34 9.74
N ALA A 8 2.59 15.83 10.90
CA ALA A 8 3.59 14.79 10.98
C ALA A 8 3.04 13.45 10.47
N CYS A 9 3.88 12.71 9.74
CA CYS A 9 3.58 11.35 9.31
C CYS A 9 3.49 10.42 10.54
N THR A 10 2.38 9.71 10.70
CA THR A 10 2.16 8.83 11.86
C THR A 10 3.19 7.70 11.97
N VAL A 11 3.75 7.25 10.84
CA VAL A 11 4.65 6.08 10.80
C VAL A 11 6.11 6.46 11.08
N CYS A 12 6.59 7.57 10.52
CA CYS A 12 8.00 7.95 10.66
C CYS A 12 8.26 9.26 11.42
N GLY A 13 7.21 9.95 11.85
CA GLY A 13 7.28 11.18 12.64
C GLY A 13 7.77 12.43 11.90
N LYS A 14 8.23 12.30 10.65
CA LYS A 14 8.70 13.44 9.85
C LYS A 14 7.54 14.25 9.27
N ALA A 15 7.77 15.52 8.98
CA ALA A 15 6.78 16.39 8.34
C ALA A 15 6.31 15.80 7.00
N ALA A 16 5.00 15.81 6.76
CA ALA A 16 4.39 15.37 5.52
C ALA A 16 3.66 16.56 4.88
N GLN A 17 4.06 16.89 3.64
CA GLN A 17 3.44 17.96 2.87
C GLN A 17 2.14 17.44 2.28
N GLU A 18 1.19 18.33 2.02
CA GLU A 18 -0.10 17.94 1.42
C GLU A 18 0.08 17.26 0.05
N SER A 19 1.10 17.64 -0.71
CA SER A 19 1.40 17.07 -2.03
C SER A 19 2.01 15.67 -2.01
N ASN A 20 2.51 15.20 -0.86
CA ASN A 20 3.15 13.89 -0.71
C ASN A 20 2.63 13.11 0.50
N SER A 21 1.35 13.31 0.83
CA SER A 21 0.72 12.66 1.96
C SER A 21 -0.75 12.32 1.70
N ALA A 22 -1.25 11.36 2.47
CA ALA A 22 -2.65 10.96 2.50
C ALA A 22 -3.12 10.75 3.94
N VAL A 23 -4.44 10.70 4.15
CA VAL A 23 -5.05 10.39 5.45
C VAL A 23 -5.39 8.90 5.48
N CYS A 24 -4.99 8.21 6.55
CA CYS A 24 -5.29 6.80 6.75
C CYS A 24 -6.77 6.61 7.08
N GLY A 25 -7.48 5.80 6.31
CA GLY A 25 -8.90 5.49 6.56
C GLY A 25 -9.17 4.59 7.78
N GLY A 26 -8.12 4.16 8.49
CA GLY A 26 -8.24 3.35 9.72
C GLY A 26 -7.97 4.13 11.01
N CYS A 27 -7.05 5.10 11.00
CA CYS A 27 -6.67 5.86 12.20
C CYS A 27 -6.80 7.38 12.07
N ASP A 28 -7.28 7.87 10.92
CA ASP A 28 -7.48 9.30 10.61
C ASP A 28 -6.22 10.17 10.71
N ARG A 29 -5.03 9.55 10.77
CA ARG A 29 -3.75 10.26 10.79
C ARG A 29 -3.13 10.35 9.41
N ARG A 30 -2.34 11.40 9.18
CA ARG A 30 -1.63 11.63 7.94
C ARG A 30 -0.38 10.76 7.84
N PHE A 31 -0.04 10.28 6.65
CA PHE A 31 1.16 9.50 6.36
C PHE A 31 1.75 9.88 4.99
N HIS A 32 3.04 9.63 4.77
CA HIS A 32 3.68 9.87 3.47
C HIS A 32 3.17 8.91 2.41
N LEU A 33 2.76 9.45 1.27
CA LEU A 33 2.36 8.69 0.09
C LEU A 33 2.90 9.39 -1.14
N ASN A 34 3.64 8.66 -1.96
CA ASN A 34 4.14 9.19 -3.21
C ASN A 34 3.07 9.10 -4.31
N LEU A 35 2.33 10.19 -4.51
CA LEU A 35 1.28 10.28 -5.53
C LEU A 35 1.83 10.39 -6.97
N ARG A 36 3.12 10.69 -7.12
CA ARG A 36 3.79 10.91 -8.40
C ARG A 36 4.90 9.89 -8.61
N ASN A 37 4.87 9.20 -9.74
CA ASN A 37 5.93 8.23 -10.10
C ASN A 37 7.19 8.89 -10.67
N ASP A 38 7.10 10.17 -11.06
CA ASP A 38 8.21 10.89 -11.70
C ASP A 38 9.12 11.64 -10.70
N VAL A 39 8.75 11.65 -9.42
CA VAL A 39 9.49 12.32 -8.35
C VAL A 39 9.88 11.29 -7.31
N GLU A 40 11.13 11.38 -6.82
CA GLU A 40 11.54 10.60 -5.66
C GLU A 40 10.65 10.93 -4.46
N GLY A 41 9.98 9.92 -3.95
CA GLY A 41 9.09 10.03 -2.81
C GLY A 41 9.23 8.82 -1.91
N LYS A 42 8.62 8.92 -0.75
CA LYS A 42 8.63 7.87 0.27
C LYS A 42 7.21 7.43 0.55
N ASP A 43 7.01 6.12 0.63
CA ASP A 43 5.74 5.55 1.06
C ASP A 43 5.84 5.06 2.50
N CYS A 44 4.91 5.54 3.33
CA CYS A 44 4.70 5.12 4.72
C CYS A 44 3.34 4.43 4.89
N GLY A 45 2.73 4.03 3.79
CA GLY A 45 1.46 3.34 3.71
C GLY A 45 1.25 2.82 2.30
N ASP A 46 0.04 2.38 2.02
CA ASP A 46 -0.33 1.82 0.73
C ASP A 46 -1.69 2.37 0.27
N VAL A 47 -1.90 2.30 -1.05
CA VAL A 47 -3.16 2.63 -1.71
C VAL A 47 -3.55 1.51 -2.65
N TRP A 48 -4.78 1.04 -2.54
CA TRP A 48 -5.30 -0.03 -3.41
C TRP A 48 -6.75 0.23 -3.78
N ILE A 49 -7.19 -0.43 -4.86
CA ILE A 49 -8.60 -0.43 -5.25
C ILE A 49 -9.31 -1.49 -4.41
N ASP A 50 -10.32 -1.06 -3.67
CA ASP A 50 -11.31 -1.95 -3.08
C ASP A 50 -12.30 -2.35 -4.16
N GLU A 51 -12.23 -3.61 -4.61
CA GLU A 51 -13.05 -4.12 -5.70
C GLU A 51 -14.53 -4.25 -5.32
N GLN A 52 -14.86 -4.37 -4.03
CA GLN A 52 -16.25 -4.47 -3.58
C GLN A 52 -16.95 -3.12 -3.68
N TYR A 53 -16.25 -2.05 -3.34
CA TYR A 53 -16.79 -0.69 -3.34
C TYR A 53 -16.31 0.16 -4.52
N LEU A 54 -15.52 -0.41 -5.42
CA LEU A 54 -14.90 0.25 -6.58
C LEU A 54 -14.27 1.61 -6.21
N SER A 55 -13.53 1.64 -5.11
CA SER A 55 -12.99 2.87 -4.52
C SER A 55 -11.52 2.74 -4.14
N LEU A 56 -10.81 3.86 -4.04
CA LEU A 56 -9.44 3.88 -3.52
C LEU A 56 -9.46 3.85 -1.99
N ARG A 57 -8.71 2.90 -1.41
CA ARG A 57 -8.48 2.80 0.02
C ARG A 57 -7.05 3.21 0.33
N PHE A 58 -6.89 3.96 1.41
CA PHE A 58 -5.62 4.50 1.88
C PHE A 58 -5.39 4.03 3.31
N ALA A 59 -4.23 3.45 3.60
CA ALA A 59 -3.87 3.07 4.95
C ALA A 59 -2.38 3.18 5.21
N CYS A 60 -2.02 3.66 6.40
CA CYS A 60 -0.62 3.70 6.84
C CYS A 60 -0.12 2.30 7.22
N PHE A 61 1.19 2.09 7.20
CA PHE A 61 1.77 0.78 7.54
C PHE A 61 1.54 0.35 8.99
N ASP A 62 1.36 1.29 9.93
CA ASP A 62 0.99 0.94 11.31
C ASP A 62 -0.38 0.24 11.36
N CYS A 63 -1.35 0.69 10.55
CA CYS A 63 -2.68 0.09 10.47
C CYS A 63 -2.69 -1.19 9.62
N LEU A 64 -1.88 -1.25 8.55
CA LEU A 64 -1.83 -2.41 7.66
C LEU A 64 -1.04 -3.58 8.25
N ARG A 65 -0.09 -3.31 9.14
CA ARG A 65 0.82 -4.30 9.71
C ARG A 65 0.88 -4.17 11.22
N PRO A 66 -0.18 -4.55 11.94
CA PRO A 66 -0.14 -4.59 13.40
C PRO A 66 1.01 -5.50 13.93
N ASP A 67 1.48 -6.46 13.12
CA ASP A 67 2.54 -7.41 13.48
C ASP A 67 3.96 -7.02 12.98
N GLY A 68 4.12 -5.85 12.35
CA GLY A 68 5.46 -5.33 11.99
C GLY A 68 6.17 -5.99 10.80
N ARG A 69 5.56 -6.87 9.98
CA ARG A 69 6.25 -7.47 8.80
C ARG A 69 6.29 -6.56 7.56
N PRO A 70 7.46 -6.18 7.01
CA PRO A 70 7.58 -5.28 5.85
C PRO A 70 6.58 -5.62 4.75
N SER A 71 5.81 -4.61 4.30
CA SER A 71 5.01 -4.69 3.07
C SER A 71 5.99 -4.78 1.90
N GLY A 72 6.57 -5.96 1.72
CA GLY A 72 7.10 -6.35 0.43
C GLY A 72 5.90 -6.49 -0.49
N HIS A 73 5.96 -5.78 -1.61
CA HIS A 73 5.19 -5.99 -2.82
C HIS A 73 4.37 -7.29 -2.79
N ARG A 74 3.06 -7.18 -3.00
CA ARG A 74 2.20 -8.32 -3.32
C ARG A 74 2.82 -9.04 -4.53
N GLN A 75 3.67 -10.03 -4.27
CA GLN A 75 3.90 -11.09 -5.24
C GLN A 75 2.53 -11.74 -5.43
N PRO A 76 2.05 -11.90 -6.68
CA PRO A 76 0.90 -12.75 -6.89
C PRO A 76 1.22 -14.10 -6.25
N ALA A 77 0.32 -14.59 -5.41
CA ALA A 77 0.41 -15.92 -4.86
C ALA A 77 0.61 -16.87 -6.03
N ALA A 78 1.79 -17.49 -6.12
CA ALA A 78 1.99 -18.68 -6.91
C ALA A 78 1.13 -19.77 -6.25
N SER A 79 -0.14 -19.81 -6.62
CA SER A 79 -1.06 -20.88 -6.30
C SER A 79 -1.09 -21.80 -7.52
N GLY A 80 -0.50 -22.99 -7.36
CA GLY A 80 -0.93 -24.17 -8.10
C GLY A 80 -0.16 -24.48 -9.38
N GLU A 81 0.85 -25.32 -9.23
CA GLU A 81 1.07 -26.50 -10.08
C GLU A 81 -0.10 -26.92 -10.99
N GLU A 82 -0.01 -26.68 -12.30
CA GLU A 82 -0.68 -27.50 -13.30
C GLU A 82 0.32 -28.60 -13.71
N GLY A 83 0.30 -29.71 -12.98
CA GLY A 83 0.94 -30.94 -13.43
C GLY A 83 0.22 -31.43 -14.69
N GLU A 84 0.87 -31.34 -15.84
CA GLU A 84 0.46 -32.09 -17.03
C GLU A 84 0.32 -33.59 -16.66
N PRO A 85 -0.84 -34.23 -16.90
CA PRO A 85 -0.94 -35.67 -16.70
C PRO A 85 -0.08 -36.37 -17.77
N PRO A 86 0.69 -37.41 -17.41
CA PRO A 86 1.49 -38.13 -18.40
C PRO A 86 0.56 -38.78 -19.42
N VAL A 87 0.76 -38.47 -20.70
CA VAL A 87 0.10 -39.18 -21.80
C VAL A 87 0.50 -40.65 -21.72
N GLY A 88 -0.48 -41.52 -21.45
CA GLY A 88 -0.27 -42.95 -21.30
C GLY A 88 0.20 -43.59 -22.61
N GLU A 89 1.31 -44.31 -22.53
CA GLU A 89 1.71 -45.33 -23.49
C GLU A 89 0.71 -46.51 -23.47
N GLY A 90 0.34 -47.02 -24.65
CA GLY A 90 -0.20 -48.38 -24.82
C GLY A 90 -1.44 -48.52 -25.69
N HIS A 91 -1.25 -48.77 -26.99
CA HIS A 91 -1.53 -50.06 -27.68
C HIS A 91 -1.15 -49.99 -29.16
#